data_AF-A0A6I9MYC5-F1
#
_entry.id   AF-A0A6I9MYC5-F1
#
_cell.length_a   1.000
_cell.length_b   1.000
_cell.length_c   1.000
_cell.angle_alpha   90.00
_cell.angle_beta   90.00
_cell.angle_gamma   90.00
#
_symmetry.space_group_name_H-M   'P 1'
#
loop_
_entity.id
_entity.type
_entity.pdbx_description
1 polymer ?
#
loop_
_entity_poly.entity_id
_entity_poly.type
_entity_poly.pdbx_seq_one_letter_code
_entity_poly.pdbx_strand_id
1 'polypeptide(L)'
;MDNAHTKTVEEVLGFFTVNESTGLSCEQLKKNREKWGTNELPAEEGKSLWELVLEQFEDLLVRILLLAACISFTLAWFEEGEGTITAFVEPFVILLILIANAIVGVWQVNSVQV
;
A
#
# COMPACT_ATOMS: atom_id res chain seq x y z
N MET A 1 -17.63 19.64 -18.02
CA MET A 1 -18.23 21.00 -18.01
C MET A 1 -17.99 21.50 -16.62
N ASP A 2 -16.88 22.20 -16.43
CA ASP A 2 -16.27 22.25 -15.10
C ASP A 2 -16.86 23.37 -14.25
N ASN A 3 -17.48 24.38 -14.90
CA ASN A 3 -18.13 25.51 -14.25
C ASN A 3 -19.67 25.45 -14.35
N ALA A 4 -20.26 24.26 -14.23
CA ALA A 4 -21.70 24.08 -14.41
C ALA A 4 -22.56 24.91 -13.44
N HIS A 5 -22.02 25.22 -12.25
CA HIS A 5 -22.67 26.05 -11.23
C HIS A 5 -22.87 27.53 -11.64
N THR A 6 -22.20 28.00 -12.71
CA THR A 6 -22.31 29.38 -13.20
C THR A 6 -23.25 29.54 -14.41
N LYS A 7 -23.89 28.44 -14.83
CA LYS A 7 -24.66 28.35 -16.07
C LYS A 7 -26.14 28.15 -15.79
N THR A 8 -27.00 28.64 -16.70
CA THR A 8 -28.45 28.40 -16.58
C THR A 8 -28.78 26.96 -16.94
N VAL A 9 -29.96 26.50 -16.53
CA VAL A 9 -30.42 25.13 -16.79
C VAL A 9 -30.45 24.85 -18.29
N GLU A 10 -30.91 25.81 -19.10
CA GLU A 10 -31.01 25.69 -20.55
C GLU A 10 -29.63 25.58 -21.21
N GLU A 11 -28.63 26.32 -20.70
CA GLU A 11 -27.25 26.23 -21.18
C GLU A 11 -26.63 24.85 -20.87
N VAL A 12 -26.90 24.29 -19.69
CA VAL A 12 -26.44 22.97 -19.28
C VAL A 12 -27.10 21.87 -20.13
N LEU A 13 -28.42 21.93 -20.29
CA LEU A 13 -29.19 20.99 -21.12
C LEU A 13 -28.74 21.03 -22.58
N GLY A 14 -28.47 22.24 -23.11
CA GLY A 14 -27.93 22.44 -24.44
C GLY A 14 -26.52 21.85 -24.60
N PHE A 15 -25.64 22.08 -23.62
CA PHE A 15 -24.27 21.56 -23.63
C PHE A 15 -24.22 20.02 -23.68
N PHE A 16 -25.07 19.35 -22.91
CA PHE A 16 -25.15 17.89 -22.90
C PHE A 16 -26.10 17.32 -23.96
N THR A 17 -26.82 18.17 -24.69
CA THR A 17 -27.83 17.78 -25.69
C THR A 17 -28.81 16.75 -25.11
N VAL A 18 -29.31 17.04 -23.91
CA VAL A 18 -30.19 16.15 -23.15
C VAL A 18 -31.55 16.81 -22.95
N ASN A 19 -32.62 16.01 -23.03
CA ASN A 19 -33.97 16.46 -22.75
C ASN A 19 -34.28 16.22 -21.26
N GLU A 20 -34.82 17.23 -20.58
CA GLU A 20 -35.15 17.16 -19.15
C GLU A 20 -36.20 16.07 -18.83
N SER A 21 -37.17 15.86 -19.72
CA SER A 21 -38.28 14.92 -19.51
C SER A 21 -37.94 13.47 -19.82
N THR A 22 -37.00 13.22 -20.72
CA THR A 22 -36.66 11.86 -21.19
C THR A 22 -35.24 11.42 -20.84
N GLY A 23 -34.36 12.33 -20.45
CA GLY A 23 -32.94 12.06 -20.19
C GLY A 23 -32.12 11.75 -21.44
N LEU A 24 -30.99 11.09 -21.24
CA LEU A 24 -30.06 10.67 -22.30
C LEU A 24 -30.57 9.43 -23.04
N SER A 25 -30.33 9.39 -24.35
CA SER A 25 -30.57 8.17 -25.13
C SER A 25 -29.52 7.08 -24.84
N CYS A 26 -29.83 5.82 -25.13
CA CYS A 26 -28.88 4.70 -24.98
C CYS A 26 -27.60 4.90 -25.81
N GLU A 27 -27.69 5.53 -26.98
CA GLU A 27 -26.53 5.85 -27.81
C GLU A 27 -25.66 6.94 -27.20
N GLN A 28 -26.29 8.01 -26.69
CA GLN A 28 -25.59 9.07 -25.97
C GLN A 28 -24.90 8.51 -24.71
N LEU A 29 -25.57 7.63 -23.97
CA LEU A 29 -24.99 6.98 -22.80
C LEU A 29 -23.72 6.19 -23.15
N LYS A 30 -23.75 5.38 -24.22
CA LYS A 30 -22.58 4.62 -24.67
C LYS A 30 -21.42 5.54 -25.07
N LYS A 31 -21.71 6.56 -25.89
CA LYS A 31 -20.72 7.54 -26.34
C LYS A 31 -20.11 8.32 -25.17
N ASN A 32 -20.93 8.67 -24.19
CA ASN A 32 -20.54 9.38 -22.99
C ASN A 32 -19.67 8.50 -22.08
N ARG A 33 -20.00 7.21 -21.96
CA ARG A 33 -19.19 6.24 -21.21
C ARG A 33 -17.84 5.95 -21.87
N GLU A 34 -17.79 5.94 -23.20
CA GLU A 34 -16.51 5.85 -23.93
C GLU A 34 -15.65 7.12 -23.77
N LYS A 35 -16.28 8.29 -23.70
CA LYS A 35 -15.57 9.58 -23.59
C LYS A 35 -15.09 9.90 -22.16
N TRP A 36 -15.91 9.59 -21.15
CA TRP A 36 -15.66 9.99 -19.76
C TRP A 36 -15.34 8.82 -18.82
N GLY A 37 -15.49 7.58 -19.29
CA GLY A 37 -15.30 6.39 -18.46
C GLY A 37 -16.47 6.13 -17.52
N THR A 38 -16.28 5.19 -16.60
CA THR A 38 -17.20 4.95 -15.48
C THR A 38 -17.06 6.05 -14.44
N ASN A 39 -18.17 6.43 -13.81
CA ASN A 39 -18.17 7.36 -12.69
C ASN A 39 -17.75 6.64 -11.39
N GLU A 40 -16.53 6.10 -11.41
CA GLU A 40 -15.92 5.37 -10.31
C GLU A 40 -14.56 6.01 -10.04
N LEU A 41 -14.25 6.25 -8.77
CA LEU A 41 -12.91 6.66 -8.39
C LEU A 41 -11.97 5.47 -8.65
N PRO A 42 -10.79 5.70 -9.26
CA PRO A 42 -9.83 4.63 -9.40
C PRO A 42 -9.51 4.07 -8.02
N ALA A 43 -9.60 2.76 -7.87
CA ALA A 43 -9.15 2.10 -6.66
C ALA A 43 -7.65 2.35 -6.53
N GLU A 44 -7.19 2.80 -5.36
CA GLU A 44 -5.77 2.77 -5.08
C GLU A 44 -5.33 1.30 -5.05
N GLU A 45 -4.31 0.97 -5.85
CA GLU A 45 -3.68 -0.34 -5.77
C GLU A 45 -3.05 -0.47 -4.39
N GLY A 46 -3.63 -1.32 -3.55
CA GLY A 46 -3.07 -1.63 -2.24
C GLY A 46 -1.67 -2.22 -2.42
N LYS A 47 -0.71 -1.75 -1.61
CA LYS A 47 0.63 -2.34 -1.55
C LYS A 47 0.53 -3.83 -1.21
N SER A 48 1.30 -4.66 -1.90
CA SER A 48 1.35 -6.10 -1.61
C SER A 48 2.05 -6.38 -0.28
N LEU A 49 1.72 -7.49 0.38
CA LEU A 49 2.38 -7.91 1.62
C LEU A 49 3.90 -8.03 1.46
N TRP A 50 4.38 -8.43 0.27
CA TRP A 50 5.80 -8.55 -0.02
C TRP A 50 6.50 -7.20 -0.14
N GLU A 51 5.87 -6.21 -0.76
CA GLU A 51 6.41 -4.85 -0.82
C GLU A 51 6.51 -4.23 0.57
N LEU A 52 5.50 -4.44 1.42
CA LEU A 52 5.52 -3.95 2.81
C LEU A 52 6.64 -4.58 3.64
N VAL A 53 6.90 -5.88 3.47
CA VAL A 53 8.02 -6.54 4.13
C VAL A 53 9.34 -5.96 3.63
N LEU A 54 9.51 -5.75 2.31
CA LEU A 54 10.74 -5.16 1.76
C LEU A 54 10.98 -3.74 2.26
N GLU A 55 9.93 -2.92 2.36
CA GLU A 55 9.99 -1.55 2.88
C GLU A 55 10.51 -1.52 4.34
N GLN A 56 10.15 -2.52 5.17
CA GLN A 56 10.70 -2.66 6.52
C GLN A 56 12.22 -2.91 6.53
N PHE A 57 12.78 -3.60 5.54
CA PHE A 57 14.24 -3.79 5.41
C PHE A 57 14.97 -2.54 4.89
N GLU A 58 14.25 -1.55 4.37
CA GLU A 58 14.84 -0.25 3.98
C GLU A 58 15.05 0.68 5.17
N ASP A 59 14.35 0.44 6.29
CA ASP A 59 14.48 1.23 7.50
C ASP A 59 15.90 1.14 8.08
N LEU A 60 16.45 2.31 8.44
CA LEU A 60 17.82 2.43 8.94
C LEU A 60 18.03 1.68 10.25
N LEU A 61 17.05 1.67 11.16
CA LEU A 61 17.13 0.95 12.43
C LEU A 61 17.10 -0.57 12.19
N VAL A 62 16.24 -1.03 11.27
CA VAL A 62 16.18 -2.46 10.87
C VAL A 62 17.52 -2.90 10.26
N ARG A 63 18.14 -2.07 9.42
CA ARG A 63 19.47 -2.35 8.86
C ARG A 63 20.56 -2.44 9.93
N ILE A 64 20.52 -1.57 10.93
CA ILE A 64 21.46 -1.62 12.07
C ILE A 64 21.26 -2.91 12.87
N LEU A 65 20.00 -3.29 13.15
CA LEU A 65 19.68 -4.53 13.86
C LEU A 65 20.11 -5.77 13.06
N LEU A 66 19.93 -5.76 11.75
CA LEU A 66 20.34 -6.84 10.87
C LEU A 66 21.88 -6.97 10.82
N LEU A 67 22.60 -5.84 10.78
CA LEU A 67 24.05 -5.83 10.90
C LEU A 67 24.51 -6.41 12.25
N ALA A 68 23.86 -6.01 13.34
CA ALA A 68 24.13 -6.55 14.68
C ALA A 68 23.86 -8.07 14.75
N ALA A 69 22.77 -8.55 14.13
CA ALA A 69 22.47 -9.97 14.02
C ALA A 69 23.55 -10.73 13.25
N CYS A 70 24.03 -10.19 12.12
CA CYS A 70 25.11 -10.79 11.34
C CYS A 70 26.43 -10.87 12.12
N ILE A 71 26.80 -9.79 12.82
CA ILE A 71 28.01 -9.76 13.66
C ILE A 71 27.88 -10.78 14.80
N SER A 72 26.76 -10.76 15.53
CA SER A 72 26.50 -11.69 16.64
C SER A 72 26.50 -13.15 16.18
N PHE A 73 25.91 -13.43 15.02
CA PHE A 73 25.93 -14.77 14.43
C PHE A 73 27.34 -15.22 14.04
N THR A 74 28.14 -14.31 13.47
CA THR A 74 29.53 -14.60 13.10
C THR A 74 30.38 -14.87 14.34
N LEU A 75 30.22 -14.07 15.40
CA LEU A 75 30.90 -14.29 16.68
C LEU A 75 30.52 -15.63 17.30
N ALA A 76 29.22 -15.95 17.34
CA ALA A 76 28.73 -17.23 17.84
C ALA A 76 29.23 -18.44 17.01
N TRP A 77 29.42 -18.26 15.69
CA TRP A 77 29.96 -19.30 14.82
C TRP A 77 31.44 -19.60 15.08
N PHE A 78 32.23 -18.59 15.46
CA PHE A 78 33.64 -18.76 15.81
C PHE A 78 33.88 -19.16 17.27
N GLU A 79 32.83 -19.19 18.09
CA GLU A 79 32.92 -19.57 19.49
C GLU A 79 32.99 -21.10 19.62
N GLU A 80 34.20 -21.65 19.60
CA GLU A 80 34.46 -23.08 19.86
C GLU A 80 34.49 -23.35 21.37
N GLY A 81 33.40 -23.90 21.95
CA GLY A 81 33.35 -24.28 23.36
C GLY A 81 32.00 -24.86 23.86
N GLU A 82 31.94 -25.25 25.14
CA GLU A 82 30.75 -25.85 25.81
C GLU A 82 29.53 -24.91 25.93
N GLY A 83 29.66 -23.65 25.50
CA GLY A 83 28.63 -22.60 25.54
C GLY A 83 27.98 -22.25 24.18
N THR A 84 28.19 -23.05 23.13
CA THR A 84 27.65 -22.76 21.78
C THR A 84 26.15 -22.50 21.78
N ILE A 85 25.37 -23.27 22.55
CA ILE A 85 23.91 -23.08 22.64
C ILE A 85 23.56 -21.68 23.17
N THR A 86 24.30 -21.18 24.16
CA THR A 86 24.07 -19.84 24.73
C THR A 86 24.51 -18.73 23.78
N ALA A 87 25.54 -18.96 22.96
CA ALA A 87 26.03 -17.99 21.98
C ALA A 87 24.99 -17.72 20.87
N PHE A 88 24.19 -18.72 20.48
CA PHE A 88 23.12 -18.52 19.49
C PHE A 88 21.87 -17.81 20.03
N VAL A 89 21.73 -17.65 21.35
CA VAL A 89 20.56 -16.98 21.94
C VAL A 89 20.48 -15.51 21.51
N GLU A 90 21.61 -14.81 21.49
CA GLU A 90 21.68 -13.40 21.10
C GLU A 90 21.24 -13.14 19.65
N PRO A 91 21.84 -13.76 18.61
CA PRO A 91 21.39 -13.57 17.23
C PRO A 91 19.94 -14.05 17.02
N PHE A 92 19.50 -15.08 17.74
CA PHE A 92 18.12 -15.57 17.68
C PHE A 92 17.12 -14.55 18.23
N VAL A 93 17.41 -13.92 19.37
CA VAL A 93 16.56 -12.86 19.95
C VAL A 93 16.47 -11.65 19.01
N ILE A 94 17.58 -11.24 18.40
CA ILE A 94 17.57 -10.13 17.43
C ILE A 94 16.71 -10.47 16.22
N LEU A 95 16.82 -11.69 15.70
CA LEU A 95 16.01 -12.16 14.58
C LEU A 95 14.51 -12.22 14.93
N LEU A 96 14.18 -12.61 16.16
CA LEU A 96 12.80 -12.60 16.67
C LEU A 96 12.25 -11.16 16.71
N ILE A 97 13.04 -10.18 17.19
CA ILE A 97 12.65 -8.76 17.19
C ILE A 97 12.38 -8.27 15.76
N LEU A 98 13.24 -8.63 14.79
CA LEU A 98 13.05 -8.26 13.38
C LEU A 98 11.75 -8.85 12.80
N ILE A 99 11.47 -10.12 13.06
CA ILE A 99 10.22 -10.78 12.65
C ILE A 99 9.01 -10.10 13.29
N ALA A 100 9.07 -9.83 14.60
CA ALA A 100 8.01 -9.14 15.31
C ALA A 100 7.75 -7.74 14.75
N ASN A 101 8.81 -6.98 14.44
CA ASN A 101 8.70 -5.66 13.82
C ASN A 101 8.03 -5.74 12.44
N ALA A 102 8.45 -6.69 11.60
CA ALA A 102 7.85 -6.91 10.29
C ALA A 102 6.35 -7.26 10.39
N ILE A 103 5.96 -8.11 11.35
CA ILE A 103 4.55 -8.47 11.58
C ILE A 103 3.74 -7.25 12.04
N VAL A 104 4.25 -6.49 13.00
CA VAL A 104 3.57 -5.27 13.49
C VAL A 104 3.44 -4.24 12.37
N GLY A 105 4.50 -4.03 11.58
CA GLY A 105 4.47 -3.14 10.43
C GLY A 105 3.40 -3.53 9.41
N VAL A 106 3.36 -4.80 8.99
CA VAL A 106 2.36 -5.32 8.06
C VAL A 106 0.94 -5.21 8.64
N TRP A 107 0.76 -5.56 9.92
CA TRP A 107 -0.55 -5.47 10.57
C TRP A 107 -1.05 -4.03 10.66
N GLN A 108 -0.17 -3.08 10.96
CA GLN A 108 -0.52 -1.67 11.05
C GLN A 108 -0.96 -1.11 9.69
N VAL A 109 -0.29 -1.47 8.59
CA VAL A 109 -0.71 -1.04 7.24
C VAL A 109 -2.07 -1.64 6.86
N ASN A 110 -2.25 -2.95 7.08
CA ASN A 110 -3.51 -3.61 6.75
C ASN A 110 -4.68 -3.04 7.54
N SER A 111 -4.48 -2.65 8.81
CA SER A 111 -5.54 -2.12 9.67
C SER A 111 -6.01 -0.71 9.28
N VAL A 112 -5.24 0.02 8.48
CA VAL A 112 -5.60 1.38 8.00
C VAL A 112 -6.40 1.33 6.70
N GLN A 113 -6.35 0.20 5.97
CA GLN A 113 -7.09 0.00 4.72
C GLN A 113 -8.43 -0.74 4.90
N VAL A 114 -8.81 -1.10 6.14
CA VAL A 114 -10.12 -1.71 6.46
C VAL A 114 -11.08 -0.71 7.09
#